data_AF-L5M2V6-F1
#
_entry.id   AF-L5M2V6-F1
#
_cell.length_a   1.000
_cell.length_b   1.000
_cell.length_c   1.000
_cell.angle_alpha   90.00
_cell.angle_beta   90.00
_cell.angle_gamma   90.00
#
_symmetry.space_group_name_H-M   'P 1'
#
loop_
_entity.id
_entity.type
_entity.pdbx_description
1 polymer ?
#
loop_
_entity_poly.entity_id
_entity_poly.type
_entity_poly.pdbx_seq_one_letter_code
_entity_poly.pdbx_strand_id
1 'polypeptide(L)'
;MLKLPPVSQCNELRQSMEKDYSSLCDKQPIGRLLFRQFCNTQHSLKRCIEFLDAVNAAAPLPRISARVVRACRLRLKEVPSKELFKECVRVVHRYLSGKPFEEYQESPYFSRFLQWKWLERQPVTKKTFRHYRVLGKGGFGEVYACQVRATGKMYACKKMLKKRIKRRNGEAMALNEKRLLEKVQSRFVVSLCYTYETRDALCLVLTIMNGGDLKFHIYNLGGPGIDEQRAVFYAAELCCGLEDLHILRIMPKPVWLSG
;
A
#
# COMPACT_ATOMS: atom_id res chain seq x y z
N MET A 1 19.86 -5.22 13.33
CA MET A 1 18.74 -5.93 13.98
C MET A 1 17.67 -4.89 14.31
N LEU A 2 16.42 -5.12 13.93
CA LEU A 2 15.32 -4.20 14.24
C LEU A 2 14.92 -4.40 15.70
N LYS A 3 15.04 -3.35 16.52
CA LYS A 3 14.63 -3.38 17.93
C LYS A 3 13.66 -2.23 18.17
N LEU A 4 12.59 -2.51 18.92
CA LEU A 4 11.63 -1.48 19.30
C LEU A 4 12.28 -0.54 20.35
N PRO A 5 12.07 0.77 20.24
CA PRO A 5 12.59 1.72 21.22
C PRO A 5 11.79 1.64 22.54
N PRO A 6 12.35 2.12 23.67
CA PRO A 6 11.56 2.42 24.86
C PRO A 6 10.39 3.37 24.56
N VAL A 7 9.27 3.22 25.28
CA VAL A 7 8.07 4.04 25.07
C VAL A 7 8.36 5.53 25.26
N SER A 8 9.26 5.90 26.17
CA SER A 8 9.69 7.29 26.41
C SER A 8 10.26 7.97 25.16
N GLN A 9 10.90 7.24 24.25
CA GLN A 9 11.43 7.79 22.99
C GLN A 9 10.33 8.07 21.95
N CYS A 10 9.09 7.66 22.22
CA CYS A 10 7.96 7.86 21.32
C CYS A 10 7.07 9.05 21.73
N ASN A 11 7.43 9.81 22.77
CA ASN A 11 6.61 10.89 23.31
C ASN A 11 6.39 12.03 22.31
N GLU A 12 7.45 12.47 21.63
CA GLU A 12 7.33 13.50 20.57
C GLU A 12 6.39 13.03 19.45
N LEU A 13 6.55 11.78 19.02
CA LEU A 13 5.71 11.19 18.00
C LEU A 13 4.24 11.11 18.43
N ARG A 14 3.97 10.82 19.72
CA ARG A 14 2.62 10.80 20.28
C ARG A 14 1.94 12.17 20.18
N GLN A 15 2.70 13.24 20.36
CA GLN A 15 2.20 14.61 20.33
C GLN A 15 2.06 15.16 18.90
N SER A 16 3.01 14.87 18.02
CA SER A 16 3.06 15.46 16.68
C SER A 16 2.21 14.74 15.63
N MET A 17 1.80 13.49 15.89
CA MET A 17 1.15 12.65 14.89
C MET A 17 -0.35 12.95 14.80
N GLU A 18 -0.85 13.09 13.57
CA GLU A 18 -2.27 13.20 13.30
C GLU A 18 -3.01 11.93 13.72
N LYS A 19 -4.08 12.12 14.50
CA LYS A 19 -4.87 11.05 15.10
C LYS A 19 -6.11 10.74 14.26
N ASP A 20 -5.92 10.40 12.99
CA ASP A 20 -7.02 10.01 12.08
C ASP A 20 -7.28 8.50 12.13
N TYR A 21 -8.51 8.10 12.48
CA TYR A 21 -8.90 6.69 12.58
C TYR A 21 -8.71 5.94 11.25
N SER A 22 -9.13 6.52 10.13
CA SER A 22 -9.04 5.85 8.83
C SER A 22 -7.59 5.58 8.43
N SER A 23 -6.70 6.54 8.68
CA SER A 23 -5.28 6.40 8.45
C SER A 23 -4.67 5.36 9.38
N LEU A 24 -4.84 5.51 10.70
CA LEU A 24 -4.09 4.73 11.70
C LEU A 24 -4.62 3.30 11.85
N CYS A 25 -5.94 3.11 11.83
CA CYS A 25 -6.58 1.84 12.20
C CYS A 25 -7.12 1.04 11.02
N ASP A 26 -7.11 1.59 9.80
CA ASP A 26 -7.65 0.92 8.61
C ASP A 26 -6.62 0.84 7.47
N LYS A 27 -6.11 1.98 7.02
CA LYS A 27 -5.16 2.05 5.88
C LYS A 27 -3.78 1.54 6.24
N GLN A 28 -3.30 1.77 7.46
CA GLN A 28 -1.97 1.36 7.88
C GLN A 28 -1.97 -0.08 8.43
N PRO A 29 -1.26 -1.04 7.81
CA PRO A 29 -1.39 -2.46 8.17
C PRO A 29 -1.05 -2.78 9.63
N ILE A 30 0.01 -2.19 10.18
CA ILE A 30 0.43 -2.41 11.58
C ILE A 30 -0.58 -1.81 12.55
N GLY A 31 -1.06 -0.59 12.26
CA GLY A 31 -2.05 0.07 13.12
C GLY A 31 -3.41 -0.63 13.07
N ARG A 32 -3.85 -1.09 11.89
CA ARG A 32 -5.02 -1.97 11.75
C ARG A 32 -4.90 -3.27 12.55
N LEU A 33 -3.74 -3.92 12.50
CA LEU A 33 -3.49 -5.14 13.26
C LEU A 33 -3.57 -4.89 14.77
N LEU A 34 -2.90 -3.86 15.27
CA LEU A 34 -2.87 -3.52 16.69
C LEU A 34 -4.23 -3.04 17.21
N PHE A 35 -4.96 -2.26 16.40
CA PHE A 35 -6.33 -1.87 16.73
C PHE A 35 -7.26 -3.07 16.82
N ARG A 36 -7.15 -4.03 15.90
CA ARG A 36 -7.92 -5.29 15.96
C ARG A 36 -7.57 -6.14 17.17
N GLN A 37 -6.29 -6.22 17.54
CA GLN A 37 -5.85 -6.89 18.77
C GLN A 37 -6.47 -6.23 20.01
N PHE A 38 -6.49 -4.90 20.06
CA PHE A 38 -7.19 -4.14 21.09
C PHE A 38 -8.70 -4.48 21.11
N CYS A 39 -9.40 -4.41 19.98
CA CYS A 39 -10.83 -4.73 19.89
C CYS A 39 -11.15 -6.16 20.34
N ASN A 40 -10.26 -7.12 20.10
CA ASN A 40 -10.46 -8.50 20.52
C ASN A 40 -10.44 -8.69 22.05
N THR A 41 -9.94 -7.72 22.81
CA THR A 41 -9.98 -7.74 24.28
C THR A 41 -11.35 -7.38 24.85
N GLN A 42 -12.22 -6.74 24.06
CA GLN A 42 -13.55 -6.32 24.47
C GLN A 42 -14.62 -7.03 23.63
N HIS A 43 -15.55 -7.74 24.29
CA HIS A 43 -16.54 -8.56 23.58
C HIS A 43 -17.45 -7.75 22.62
N SER A 44 -17.81 -6.51 22.96
CA SER A 44 -18.57 -5.62 22.08
C SER A 44 -17.81 -5.24 20.81
N LEU A 45 -16.53 -4.88 20.93
CA LEU A 45 -15.68 -4.48 19.82
C LEU A 45 -15.28 -5.67 18.93
N LYS A 46 -15.03 -6.83 19.55
CA LYS A 46 -14.74 -8.08 18.84
C LYS A 46 -15.83 -8.42 17.81
N ARG A 47 -17.10 -8.28 18.19
CA ARG A 47 -18.24 -8.50 17.26
C ARG A 47 -18.23 -7.55 16.06
N CYS A 48 -17.81 -6.30 16.25
CA CYS A 48 -17.65 -5.35 15.13
C CYS A 48 -16.55 -5.81 14.17
N ILE A 49 -15.43 -6.32 14.69
CA ILE A 49 -14.34 -6.83 13.85
C ILE A 49 -14.77 -8.09 13.10
N GLU A 50 -15.42 -9.04 13.77
CA GLU A 50 -15.96 -10.27 13.15
C GLU A 50 -16.96 -9.93 12.03
N PHE A 51 -17.81 -8.92 12.23
CA PHE A 51 -18.70 -8.41 11.20
C PHE A 51 -17.93 -7.89 9.98
N LEU A 52 -16.92 -7.03 10.19
CA LEU A 52 -16.11 -6.48 9.09
C LEU A 52 -15.36 -7.58 8.32
N ASP A 53 -14.89 -8.61 9.01
CA ASP A 53 -14.21 -9.74 8.40
C ASP A 53 -15.19 -10.60 7.58
N ALA A 54 -16.38 -10.89 8.10
CA ALA A 54 -17.39 -11.65 7.39
C ALA A 54 -17.92 -10.92 6.14
N VAL A 55 -18.01 -9.58 6.15
CA VAL A 55 -18.33 -8.79 4.94
C VAL A 55 -17.21 -8.90 3.90
N ASN A 56 -15.94 -8.88 4.32
CA ASN A 56 -14.81 -9.02 3.42
C ASN A 56 -14.57 -10.47 2.96
N ALA A 57 -15.07 -11.47 3.70
CA ALA A 57 -14.87 -12.90 3.45
C ALA A 57 -16.12 -13.63 2.91
N ALA A 58 -17.21 -12.92 2.60
CA ALA A 58 -18.49 -13.48 2.14
C ALA A 58 -19.10 -14.56 3.07
N ALA A 59 -19.03 -14.37 4.41
CA ALA A 59 -19.57 -15.31 5.42
C ALA A 59 -20.79 -14.73 6.19
N PRO A 60 -21.64 -15.54 6.86
CA PRO A 60 -22.88 -15.09 7.49
C PRO A 60 -22.66 -14.26 8.77
N LEU A 61 -23.51 -13.24 8.99
CA LEU A 61 -23.25 -12.11 9.90
C LEU A 61 -24.17 -12.08 11.15
N PRO A 62 -23.66 -11.78 12.36
CA PRO A 62 -24.47 -11.47 13.54
C PRO A 62 -24.80 -9.95 13.71
N ARG A 63 -26.10 -9.69 13.92
CA ARG A 63 -26.80 -8.50 14.46
C ARG A 63 -26.29 -7.09 14.08
N ILE A 64 -26.61 -6.71 12.86
CA ILE A 64 -26.73 -5.32 12.36
C ILE A 64 -28.10 -4.75 12.80
N SER A 65 -28.25 -3.41 12.89
CA SER A 65 -29.51 -2.76 13.26
C SER A 65 -30.70 -3.18 12.38
N ALA A 66 -31.90 -3.30 12.96
CA ALA A 66 -33.08 -3.81 12.27
C ALA A 66 -33.44 -3.04 10.99
N ARG A 67 -33.20 -1.72 10.96
CA ARG A 67 -33.42 -0.87 9.78
C ARG A 67 -32.46 -1.21 8.64
N VAL A 68 -31.18 -1.40 8.96
CA VAL A 68 -30.14 -1.71 7.97
C VAL A 68 -30.27 -3.16 7.49
N VAL A 69 -30.61 -4.10 8.37
CA VAL A 69 -30.95 -5.49 7.99
C VAL A 69 -32.16 -5.52 7.06
N ARG A 70 -33.21 -4.72 7.33
CA ARG A 70 -34.39 -4.65 6.47
C ARG A 70 -34.03 -4.11 5.08
N ALA A 71 -33.25 -3.03 5.02
CA ALA A 71 -32.78 -2.47 3.75
C ALA A 71 -31.89 -3.46 2.97
N CYS A 72 -30.98 -4.16 3.65
CA CYS A 72 -30.15 -5.19 3.03
C CYS A 72 -31.00 -6.38 2.54
N ARG A 73 -31.98 -6.85 3.32
CA ARG A 73 -32.89 -7.93 2.91
C ARG A 73 -33.74 -7.58 1.70
N LEU A 74 -34.20 -6.33 1.60
CA LEU A 74 -34.94 -5.85 0.42
C LEU A 74 -34.03 -5.84 -0.81
N ARG A 75 -32.82 -5.26 -0.70
CA ARG A 75 -31.84 -5.24 -1.80
C ARG A 75 -31.35 -6.65 -2.21
N LEU A 76 -31.23 -7.57 -1.26
CA LEU A 76 -30.91 -8.99 -1.51
C LEU A 76 -31.95 -9.70 -2.39
N LYS A 77 -33.22 -9.31 -2.28
CA LYS A 77 -34.31 -9.90 -3.07
C LYS A 77 -34.41 -9.33 -4.48
N GLU A 78 -33.85 -8.15 -4.72
CA GLU A 78 -33.90 -7.48 -6.02
C GLU A 78 -32.67 -7.83 -6.87
N VAL A 79 -31.43 -7.57 -6.39
CA VAL A 79 -30.17 -7.99 -7.05
C VAL A 79 -29.04 -8.07 -6.02
N PRO A 80 -28.42 -9.24 -5.78
CA PRO A 80 -27.23 -9.32 -4.92
C PRO A 80 -26.05 -8.57 -5.56
N SER A 81 -25.57 -7.53 -4.88
CA SER A 81 -24.44 -6.70 -5.29
C SER A 81 -23.35 -6.71 -4.22
N LYS A 82 -22.08 -6.60 -4.64
CA LYS A 82 -20.94 -6.42 -3.71
C LYS A 82 -21.09 -5.18 -2.80
N GLU A 83 -21.90 -4.20 -3.21
CA GLU A 83 -22.17 -2.97 -2.47
C GLU A 83 -23.29 -3.11 -1.42
N LEU A 84 -23.80 -4.32 -1.19
CA LEU A 84 -24.93 -4.57 -0.31
C LEU A 84 -24.68 -4.09 1.13
N PHE A 85 -23.50 -4.41 1.67
CA PHE A 85 -23.14 -4.11 3.07
C PHE A 85 -22.33 -2.81 3.23
N LYS A 86 -22.11 -2.03 2.15
CA LYS A 86 -21.30 -0.81 2.19
C LYS A 86 -21.74 0.15 3.31
N GLU A 87 -23.06 0.33 3.45
CA GLU A 87 -23.62 1.19 4.49
C GLU A 87 -23.41 0.62 5.89
N CYS A 88 -23.54 -0.69 6.05
CA CYS A 88 -23.29 -1.39 7.31
C CYS A 88 -21.84 -1.21 7.76
N VAL A 89 -20.90 -1.41 6.83
CA VAL A 89 -19.47 -1.19 7.04
C VAL A 89 -19.23 0.25 7.47
N ARG A 90 -19.81 1.23 6.77
CA ARG A 90 -19.70 2.65 7.11
C ARG A 90 -20.16 2.96 8.52
N VAL A 91 -21.31 2.40 8.94
CA VAL A 91 -21.84 2.58 10.31
C VAL A 91 -20.88 1.99 11.35
N VAL A 92 -20.33 0.80 11.10
CA VAL A 92 -19.36 0.17 12.02
C VAL A 92 -18.07 0.97 12.13
N HIS A 93 -17.50 1.43 11.01
CA HIS A 93 -16.31 2.29 11.05
C HIS A 93 -16.58 3.62 11.79
N ARG A 94 -17.77 4.22 11.63
CA ARG A 94 -18.16 5.44 12.36
C ARG A 94 -18.25 5.21 13.88
N TYR A 95 -18.76 4.05 14.30
CA TYR A 95 -18.77 3.68 15.71
C TYR A 95 -17.34 3.47 16.24
N LEU A 96 -16.53 2.71 15.52
CA LEU A 96 -15.14 2.41 15.91
C LEU A 96 -14.25 3.66 15.93
N SER A 97 -14.54 4.68 15.12
CA SER A 97 -13.78 5.94 15.10
C SER A 97 -14.07 6.89 16.27
N GLY A 98 -15.09 6.60 17.09
CA GLY A 98 -15.42 7.39 18.29
C GLY A 98 -14.70 6.85 19.53
N LYS A 99 -15.48 6.63 20.60
CA LYS A 99 -14.98 6.14 21.90
C LYS A 99 -14.01 4.94 21.82
N PRO A 100 -14.23 3.90 20.98
CA PRO A 100 -13.28 2.79 20.88
C PRO A 100 -11.88 3.22 20.41
N PHE A 101 -11.81 4.22 19.53
CA PHE A 101 -10.54 4.76 19.05
C PHE A 101 -9.85 5.63 20.12
N GLU A 102 -10.59 6.40 20.91
CA GLU A 102 -10.06 7.14 22.06
C GLU A 102 -9.47 6.19 23.11
N GLU A 103 -10.21 5.13 23.47
CA GLU A 103 -9.71 4.09 24.39
C GLU A 103 -8.47 3.37 23.84
N TYR A 104 -8.44 3.10 22.54
CA TYR A 104 -7.27 2.53 21.90
C TYR A 104 -6.04 3.44 22.04
N GLN A 105 -6.19 4.75 21.85
CA GLN A 105 -5.08 5.71 21.96
C GLN A 105 -4.43 5.73 23.35
N GLU A 106 -5.20 5.45 24.39
CA GLU A 106 -4.70 5.35 25.77
C GLU A 106 -4.20 3.95 26.14
N SER A 107 -4.39 2.96 25.26
CA SER A 107 -3.99 1.58 25.50
C SER A 107 -2.49 1.31 25.24
N PRO A 108 -1.95 0.20 25.80
CA PRO A 108 -0.62 -0.28 25.45
C PRO A 108 -0.45 -0.64 23.96
N TYR A 109 -1.55 -0.96 23.24
CA TYR A 109 -1.51 -1.28 21.81
C TYR A 109 -1.15 -0.05 20.97
N PHE A 110 -1.64 1.13 21.33
CA PHE A 110 -1.25 2.36 20.67
C PHE A 110 0.19 2.76 21.01
N SER A 111 0.62 2.55 22.25
CA SER A 111 2.04 2.70 22.62
C SER A 111 2.94 1.79 21.77
N ARG A 112 2.52 0.54 21.53
CA ARG A 112 3.20 -0.38 20.60
C ARG A 112 3.19 0.13 19.16
N PHE A 113 2.08 0.70 18.70
CA PHE A 113 2.00 1.31 17.36
C PHE A 113 3.02 2.45 17.20
N LEU A 114 3.16 3.31 18.21
CA LEU A 114 4.13 4.39 18.21
C LEU A 114 5.59 3.88 18.17
N GLN A 115 5.91 2.79 18.87
CA GLN A 115 7.23 2.16 18.77
C GLN A 115 7.53 1.68 17.33
N TRP A 116 6.54 1.10 16.66
CA TRP A 116 6.67 0.71 15.24
C TRP A 116 6.82 1.93 14.32
N LYS A 117 6.08 3.01 14.58
CA LYS A 117 6.19 4.26 13.84
C LYS A 117 7.52 4.96 14.03
N TRP A 118 8.08 4.91 15.23
CA TRP A 118 9.42 5.40 15.49
C TRP A 118 10.46 4.62 14.67
N LEU A 119 10.31 3.29 14.59
CA LEU A 119 11.20 2.43 13.80
C LEU A 119 11.05 2.68 12.29
N GLU A 120 9.83 2.92 11.82
CA GLU A 120 9.53 3.30 10.43
C GLU A 120 10.20 4.61 10.02
N ARG A 121 10.29 5.59 10.94
CA ARG A 121 10.90 6.91 10.69
C ARG A 121 12.43 6.90 10.73
N GLN A 122 13.08 5.77 11.03
CA GLN A 122 14.53 5.72 11.06
C GLN A 122 15.15 6.00 9.67
N PRO A 123 16.30 6.67 9.59
CA PRO A 123 16.91 7.03 8.32
C PRO A 123 17.17 5.82 7.41
N VAL A 124 16.65 5.89 6.20
CA VAL A 124 16.94 4.90 5.16
C VAL A 124 18.15 5.35 4.36
N THR A 125 19.16 4.48 4.26
CA THR A 125 20.41 4.80 3.54
C THR A 125 20.80 3.65 2.63
N LYS A 126 21.83 3.86 1.80
CA LYS A 126 22.41 2.77 0.99
C LYS A 126 22.82 1.54 1.81
N LYS A 127 23.15 1.72 3.10
CA LYS A 127 23.56 0.63 4.01
C LYS A 127 22.39 -0.28 4.40
N THR A 128 21.15 0.20 4.28
CA THR A 128 19.93 -0.58 4.53
C THR A 128 19.79 -1.74 3.55
N PHE A 129 20.41 -1.64 2.37
CA PHE A 129 20.23 -2.57 1.27
C PHE A 129 21.52 -3.35 0.94
N ARG A 130 21.34 -4.54 0.37
CA ARG A 130 22.34 -5.28 -0.38
C ARG A 130 21.91 -5.32 -1.84
N HIS A 131 22.75 -4.80 -2.74
CA HIS A 131 22.48 -4.79 -4.19
C HIS A 131 22.98 -6.07 -4.85
N TYR A 132 22.25 -6.52 -5.87
CA TYR A 132 22.52 -7.71 -6.68
C TYR A 132 22.59 -7.31 -8.17
N ARG A 133 22.16 -8.20 -9.07
CA ARG A 133 22.19 -7.99 -10.52
C ARG A 133 21.35 -6.82 -11.00
N VAL A 134 21.74 -6.27 -12.15
CA VAL A 134 20.92 -5.32 -12.91
C VAL A 134 19.70 -6.05 -13.49
N LEU A 135 18.53 -5.43 -13.35
CA LEU A 135 17.25 -5.89 -13.90
C LEU A 135 16.88 -5.15 -15.19
N GLY A 136 17.31 -3.89 -15.31
CA GLY A 136 17.00 -3.08 -16.49
C GLY A 136 17.84 -1.80 -16.54
N LYS A 137 17.92 -1.20 -17.72
CA LYS A 137 18.61 0.07 -17.97
C LYS A 137 17.60 1.09 -18.49
N GLY A 138 17.64 2.31 -17.98
CA GLY A 138 16.73 3.38 -18.36
C GLY A 138 17.44 4.70 -18.64
N GLY A 139 16.66 5.73 -19.00
CA GLY A 139 17.21 7.02 -19.45
C GLY A 139 18.13 7.70 -18.43
N PHE A 140 17.80 7.62 -17.13
CA PHE A 140 18.57 8.28 -16.07
C PHE A 140 19.53 7.36 -15.29
N GLY A 141 19.53 6.05 -15.57
CA GLY A 141 20.35 5.11 -14.81
C GLY A 141 19.89 3.67 -14.98
N GLU A 142 19.96 2.91 -13.90
CA GLU A 142 19.78 1.45 -13.92
C GLU A 142 18.87 1.00 -12.78
N VAL A 143 18.22 -0.14 -12.98
CA VAL A 143 17.40 -0.81 -11.97
C VAL A 143 18.16 -2.05 -11.51
N TYR A 144 18.35 -2.20 -10.21
CA TYR A 144 19.04 -3.35 -9.60
C TYR A 144 18.07 -4.16 -8.74
N ALA A 145 18.23 -5.46 -8.69
CA ALA A 145 17.66 -6.23 -7.58
C ALA A 145 18.38 -5.83 -6.29
N CYS A 146 17.63 -5.57 -5.23
CA CYS A 146 18.20 -5.31 -3.91
C CYS A 146 17.40 -6.03 -2.81
N GLN A 147 18.03 -6.24 -1.67
CA GLN A 147 17.43 -6.87 -0.51
C GLN A 147 17.57 -5.97 0.70
N VAL A 148 16.50 -5.81 1.49
CA VAL A 148 16.58 -5.17 2.80
C VAL A 148 17.36 -6.09 3.74
N ARG A 149 18.50 -5.63 4.24
CA ARG A 149 19.40 -6.47 5.05
C ARG A 149 18.74 -7.01 6.32
N ALA A 150 17.85 -6.22 6.92
CA ALA A 150 17.20 -6.58 8.16
C ALA A 150 16.09 -7.63 8.03
N THR A 151 15.39 -7.68 6.89
CA THR A 151 14.20 -8.51 6.70
C THR A 151 14.37 -9.59 5.63
N GLY A 152 15.41 -9.51 4.81
CA GLY A 152 15.62 -10.42 3.68
C GLY A 152 14.67 -10.18 2.50
N LYS A 153 13.77 -9.19 2.57
CA LYS A 153 12.78 -8.92 1.51
C LYS A 153 13.44 -8.31 0.27
N MET A 154 13.10 -8.87 -0.88
CA MET A 154 13.61 -8.47 -2.19
C MET A 154 12.79 -7.33 -2.80
N TYR A 155 13.50 -6.42 -3.50
CA TYR A 155 12.98 -5.22 -4.14
C TYR A 155 13.77 -4.87 -5.41
N ALA A 156 13.24 -3.95 -6.20
CA ALA A 156 13.94 -3.31 -7.31
C ALA A 156 14.37 -1.90 -6.90
N CYS A 157 15.66 -1.58 -7.03
CA CYS A 157 16.21 -0.25 -6.76
C CYS A 157 16.47 0.47 -8.08
N LYS A 158 15.58 1.39 -8.46
CA LYS A 158 15.79 2.31 -9.59
C LYS A 158 16.75 3.43 -9.14
N LYS A 159 18.00 3.34 -9.59
CA LYS A 159 19.08 4.29 -9.27
C LYS A 159 19.24 5.28 -10.42
N MET A 160 18.88 6.53 -10.18
CA MET A 160 18.93 7.61 -11.16
C MET A 160 20.09 8.56 -10.86
N LEU A 161 21.02 8.71 -11.81
CA LEU A 161 22.24 9.51 -11.62
C LEU A 161 21.91 11.01 -11.64
N LYS A 162 22.25 11.74 -10.57
CA LYS A 162 21.98 13.19 -10.42
C LYS A 162 22.53 14.01 -11.59
N LYS A 163 23.75 13.68 -12.05
CA LYS A 163 24.37 14.31 -13.23
C LYS A 163 23.53 14.12 -14.51
N ARG A 164 22.94 12.94 -14.72
CA ARG A 164 22.11 12.64 -15.91
C ARG A 164 20.74 13.32 -15.83
N ILE A 165 20.16 13.40 -14.63
CA ILE A 165 18.91 14.12 -14.38
C ILE A 165 19.11 15.60 -14.73
N LYS A 166 20.12 16.25 -14.13
CA LYS A 166 20.42 17.66 -14.34
C LYS A 166 20.69 17.99 -15.81
N ARG A 167 21.52 17.18 -16.48
CA ARG A 167 21.85 17.37 -17.90
C ARG A 167 20.62 17.35 -18.83
N ARG A 168 19.55 16.67 -18.44
CA ARG A 168 18.34 16.49 -19.25
C ARG A 168 17.14 17.26 -18.67
N ASN A 169 17.34 18.15 -17.70
CA ASN A 169 16.27 18.87 -16.99
C ASN A 169 15.16 17.92 -16.47
N GLY A 170 15.56 16.75 -15.96
CA GLY A 170 14.67 15.66 -15.57
C GLY A 170 14.13 15.73 -14.13
N GLU A 171 14.39 16.80 -13.39
CA GLU A 171 14.08 16.94 -11.96
C GLU A 171 12.57 16.82 -11.71
N ALA A 172 11.77 17.55 -12.49
CA ALA A 172 10.31 17.51 -12.38
C ALA A 172 9.77 16.10 -12.69
N MET A 173 10.35 15.41 -13.66
CA MET A 173 9.96 14.05 -14.02
C MET A 173 10.24 13.07 -12.88
N ALA A 174 11.45 13.10 -12.31
CA ALA A 174 11.83 12.23 -11.19
C ALA A 174 10.99 12.50 -9.94
N LEU A 175 10.70 13.77 -9.63
CA LEU A 175 9.89 14.15 -8.48
C LEU A 175 8.41 13.75 -8.67
N ASN A 176 7.87 13.91 -9.88
CA ASN A 176 6.50 13.50 -10.18
C ASN A 176 6.33 11.99 -10.10
N GLU A 177 7.31 11.22 -10.60
CA GLU A 177 7.31 9.76 -10.45
C GLU A 177 7.29 9.34 -8.97
N LYS A 178 8.16 9.94 -8.15
CA LYS A 178 8.17 9.69 -6.69
C LYS A 178 6.82 10.01 -6.06
N ARG A 179 6.27 11.21 -6.30
CA ARG A 179 4.99 11.66 -5.70
C ARG A 179 3.79 10.81 -6.12
N LEU A 180 3.79 10.32 -7.36
CA LEU A 180 2.77 9.40 -7.86
C LEU A 180 2.85 8.09 -7.09
N LEU A 181 4.03 7.46 -7.08
CA LEU A 181 4.22 6.15 -6.46
C LEU A 181 4.06 6.17 -4.93
N GLU A 182 4.22 7.33 -4.27
CA GLU A 182 3.92 7.51 -2.84
C GLU A 182 2.42 7.45 -2.52
N LYS A 183 1.56 7.84 -3.47
CA LYS A 183 0.11 7.93 -3.26
C LYS A 183 -0.65 6.69 -3.72
N VAL A 184 -0.10 5.97 -4.68
CA VAL A 184 -0.77 4.82 -5.30
C VAL A 184 -0.60 3.58 -4.44
N GLN A 185 -1.71 3.03 -3.98
CA GLN A 185 -1.78 1.72 -3.33
C GLN A 185 -2.66 0.81 -4.19
N SER A 186 -2.05 0.15 -5.17
CA SER A 186 -2.71 -0.78 -6.08
C SER A 186 -1.90 -2.06 -6.16
N ARG A 187 -2.59 -3.19 -6.37
CA ARG A 187 -1.94 -4.47 -6.69
C ARG A 187 -1.37 -4.51 -8.11
N PHE A 188 -1.88 -3.65 -8.99
CA PHE A 188 -1.56 -3.61 -10.41
C PHE A 188 -0.56 -2.49 -10.76
N VAL A 189 -0.14 -1.70 -9.76
CA VAL A 189 0.88 -0.66 -9.91
C VAL A 189 2.02 -0.95 -8.95
N VAL A 190 3.26 -0.87 -9.46
CA VAL A 190 4.46 -1.04 -8.63
C VAL A 190 4.43 -0.05 -7.44
N SER A 191 4.70 -0.55 -6.25
CA SER A 191 4.61 0.26 -5.03
C SER A 191 5.98 0.80 -4.63
N LEU A 192 6.04 2.08 -4.26
CA LEU A 192 7.24 2.67 -3.66
C LEU A 192 7.32 2.27 -2.19
N CYS A 193 8.40 1.59 -1.81
CA CYS A 193 8.63 1.14 -0.44
C CYS A 193 9.63 2.02 0.30
N TYR A 194 10.68 2.50 -0.39
CA TYR A 194 11.67 3.39 0.21
C TYR A 194 12.19 4.39 -0.80
N THR A 195 12.62 5.55 -0.29
CA THR A 195 13.43 6.50 -1.04
C THR A 195 14.69 6.80 -0.24
N TYR A 196 15.80 6.97 -0.94
CA TYR A 196 17.04 7.47 -0.35
C TYR A 196 17.90 8.10 -1.43
N GLU A 197 18.87 8.90 -1.01
CA GLU A 197 19.87 9.43 -1.91
C GLU A 197 21.28 8.98 -1.54
N THR A 198 22.17 9.13 -2.51
CA THR A 198 23.61 8.98 -2.34
C THR A 198 24.27 10.26 -2.87
N ARG A 199 25.60 10.32 -2.77
CA ARG A 199 26.39 11.42 -3.35
C ARG A 199 26.00 11.70 -4.81
N ASP A 200 25.84 10.65 -5.62
CA ASP A 200 25.73 10.79 -7.08
C ASP A 200 24.37 10.37 -7.66
N ALA A 201 23.45 9.83 -6.85
CA ALA A 201 22.19 9.27 -7.34
C ALA A 201 21.01 9.44 -6.38
N LEU A 202 19.81 9.54 -6.94
CA LEU A 202 18.52 9.37 -6.27
C LEU A 202 18.05 7.92 -6.46
N CYS A 203 17.52 7.29 -5.41
CA CYS A 203 17.12 5.88 -5.44
C CYS A 203 15.66 5.72 -5.02
N LEU A 204 14.89 5.05 -5.87
CA LEU A 204 13.54 4.59 -5.58
C LEU A 204 13.56 3.07 -5.39
N VAL A 205 13.13 2.58 -4.24
CA VAL A 205 13.03 1.15 -3.95
C VAL A 205 11.58 0.71 -4.12
N LEU A 206 11.34 -0.10 -5.14
CA LEU A 206 10.04 -0.47 -5.66
C LEU A 206 9.81 -1.98 -5.49
N THR A 207 8.55 -2.40 -5.54
CA THR A 207 8.20 -3.82 -5.72
C THR A 207 8.98 -4.42 -6.89
N ILE A 208 9.59 -5.59 -6.69
CA ILE A 208 10.37 -6.27 -7.73
C ILE A 208 9.45 -7.06 -8.66
N MET A 209 9.63 -6.85 -9.97
CA MET A 209 8.93 -7.59 -11.02
C MET A 209 9.95 -8.43 -11.78
N ASN A 210 9.99 -9.74 -11.53
CA ASN A 210 11.01 -10.64 -12.09
C ASN A 210 10.65 -11.20 -13.48
N GLY A 211 9.43 -10.98 -13.96
CA GLY A 211 8.90 -11.61 -15.17
C GLY A 211 9.36 -10.99 -16.49
N GLY A 212 10.12 -9.89 -16.48
CA GLY A 212 10.38 -9.09 -17.68
C GLY A 212 9.23 -8.13 -18.00
N ASP A 213 9.38 -7.36 -19.07
CA ASP A 213 8.36 -6.42 -19.56
C ASP A 213 7.50 -7.02 -20.68
N LEU A 214 6.32 -6.46 -20.92
CA LEU A 214 5.38 -6.97 -21.92
C LEU A 214 5.99 -6.96 -23.34
N LYS A 215 6.89 -6.01 -23.63
CA LYS A 215 7.60 -5.94 -24.90
C LYS A 215 8.45 -7.21 -25.12
N PHE A 216 9.20 -7.65 -24.11
CA PHE A 216 9.95 -8.90 -24.16
C PHE A 216 9.02 -10.10 -24.42
N HIS A 217 7.88 -10.17 -23.73
CA HIS A 217 6.90 -11.25 -23.95
C HIS A 217 6.29 -11.24 -25.35
N ILE A 218 6.07 -10.08 -25.96
CA ILE A 218 5.49 -9.97 -27.30
C ILE A 218 6.50 -10.29 -28.41
N TYR A 219 7.74 -9.83 -28.29
CA TYR A 219 8.69 -9.86 -29.40
C TYR A 219 9.80 -10.90 -29.26
N ASN A 220 10.10 -11.32 -28.03
CA ASN A 220 11.29 -12.12 -27.75
C ASN A 220 10.97 -13.48 -27.11
N LEU A 221 9.74 -13.69 -26.63
CA LEU A 221 9.32 -14.96 -26.05
C LEU A 221 8.60 -15.82 -27.09
N GLY A 222 9.38 -16.63 -27.83
CA GLY A 222 8.84 -17.50 -28.86
C GLY A 222 8.59 -16.76 -30.18
N GLY A 223 7.39 -16.92 -30.76
CA GLY A 223 6.97 -16.20 -31.96
C GLY A 223 6.40 -14.81 -31.64
N PRO A 224 6.39 -13.86 -32.60
CA PRO A 224 5.81 -12.54 -32.38
C PRO A 224 4.33 -12.61 -31.99
N GLY A 225 3.96 -11.88 -30.94
CA GLY A 225 2.60 -11.80 -30.41
C GLY A 225 2.41 -12.60 -29.12
N ILE A 226 1.22 -12.47 -28.56
CA ILE A 226 0.73 -13.28 -27.44
C ILE A 226 -0.66 -13.80 -27.81
N ASP A 227 -1.04 -14.95 -27.29
CA ASP A 227 -2.39 -15.48 -27.52
C ASP A 227 -3.45 -14.54 -26.92
N GLU A 228 -4.64 -14.57 -27.51
CA GLU A 228 -5.73 -13.66 -27.15
C GLU A 228 -6.12 -13.78 -25.67
N GLN A 229 -6.12 -14.99 -25.10
CA GLN A 229 -6.48 -15.19 -23.69
C GLN A 229 -5.48 -14.50 -22.75
N ARG A 230 -4.17 -14.61 -23.02
CA ARG A 230 -3.15 -13.84 -22.28
C ARG A 230 -3.29 -12.34 -22.49
N ALA A 231 -3.57 -11.91 -23.73
CA ALA A 231 -3.77 -10.48 -24.02
C ALA A 231 -4.96 -9.90 -23.23
N VAL A 232 -6.09 -10.61 -23.20
CA VAL A 232 -7.28 -10.23 -22.43
C VAL A 232 -6.97 -10.17 -20.93
N PHE A 233 -6.23 -11.16 -20.42
CA PHE A 233 -5.84 -11.16 -19.00
C PHE A 233 -4.97 -9.94 -18.64
N TYR A 234 -3.91 -9.66 -19.40
CA TYR A 234 -3.07 -8.48 -19.16
C TYR A 234 -3.83 -7.16 -19.36
N ALA A 235 -4.72 -7.09 -20.35
CA ALA A 235 -5.58 -5.94 -20.56
C ALA A 235 -6.50 -5.70 -19.35
N ALA A 236 -7.08 -6.75 -18.77
CA ALA A 236 -7.90 -6.63 -17.56
C ALA A 236 -7.10 -6.10 -16.36
N GLU A 237 -5.89 -6.61 -16.12
CA GLU A 237 -5.02 -6.11 -15.05
C GLU A 237 -4.59 -4.65 -15.29
N LEU A 238 -4.27 -4.29 -16.53
CA LEU A 238 -3.97 -2.90 -16.92
C LEU A 238 -5.17 -1.98 -16.68
N CYS A 239 -6.37 -2.40 -17.06
CA CYS A 239 -7.60 -1.66 -16.80
C CYS A 239 -7.81 -1.42 -15.30
N CYS A 240 -7.62 -2.44 -14.45
CA CYS A 240 -7.70 -2.28 -13.00
C CYS A 240 -6.65 -1.29 -12.47
N GLY A 241 -5.40 -1.38 -12.94
CA GLY A 241 -4.36 -0.44 -12.56
C GLY A 241 -4.65 1.00 -12.99
N LEU A 242 -5.20 1.20 -14.20
CA LEU A 242 -5.62 2.51 -14.70
C LEU A 242 -6.79 3.08 -13.90
N GLU A 243 -7.78 2.26 -13.55
CA GLU A 243 -8.89 2.65 -12.70
C GLU A 243 -8.39 3.15 -11.33
N ASP A 244 -7.46 2.41 -10.70
CA ASP A 244 -6.86 2.81 -9.43
C ASP A 244 -6.11 4.16 -9.53
N LEU A 245 -5.43 4.43 -10.65
CA LEU A 245 -4.78 5.71 -10.91
C LEU A 245 -5.80 6.84 -11.15
N HIS A 246 -6.87 6.57 -11.89
CA HIS A 246 -7.93 7.54 -12.19
C HIS A 246 -8.71 7.97 -10.95
N ILE A 247 -8.96 7.06 -10.01
CA ILE A 247 -9.58 7.37 -8.70
C ILE A 247 -8.76 8.44 -7.95
N LEU A 248 -7.44 8.42 -8.11
CA LEU A 248 -6.52 9.40 -7.52
C LEU A 248 -6.37 10.69 -8.34
N ARG A 249 -7.16 10.85 -9.42
CA ARG A 249 -7.08 11.94 -10.41
C ARG A 249 -5.71 12.06 -11.08
N ILE A 250 -5.02 10.94 -11.25
CA ILE A 250 -3.73 10.87 -11.90
C ILE A 250 -3.97 10.48 -13.36
N MET A 251 -3.69 11.38 -14.30
CA MET A 251 -3.71 11.04 -15.73
C MET A 251 -2.36 10.40 -16.12
N PRO A 252 -2.32 9.11 -16.52
CA PRO A 252 -1.11 8.50 -17.03
C PRO A 252 -0.73 9.15 -18.37
N LYS A 253 0.50 9.67 -18.48
CA LYS A 253 1.10 10.06 -19.77
C LYS A 253 1.46 8.84 -20.63
N PRO A 254 1.47 8.94 -21.97
CA PRO A 254 1.76 7.81 -22.87
C PRO A 254 3.10 7.08 -22.60
N VAL A 255 4.08 7.78 -22.01
CA VAL A 255 5.41 7.25 -21.67
C VAL A 255 5.36 6.15 -20.58
N TRP A 256 4.28 6.04 -19.80
CA TRP A 256 4.13 4.98 -18.80
C TRP A 256 3.76 3.62 -19.41
N LEU A 257 3.19 3.59 -20.62
CA LEU A 257 2.80 2.36 -21.31
C LEU A 257 4.00 1.57 -21.89
N SER A 258 5.21 2.14 -21.79
CA SER A 258 6.45 1.48 -22.22
C SER A 258 7.15 0.70 -21.09
N GLY A 259 6.59 0.71 -19.86
CA GLY A 259 7.17 0.07 -18.67
C GLY A 259 6.13 -0.63 -17.82
#